data_AF-A0A2D5PHB2-F1
#
_entry.id   AF-A0A2D5PHB2-F1
#
_cell.length_a   1.000
_cell.length_b   1.000
_cell.length_c   1.000
_cell.angle_alpha   90.00
_cell.angle_beta   90.00
_cell.angle_gamma   90.00
#
_symmetry.space_group_name_H-M   'P 1'
#
loop_
_entity.id
_entity.type
_entity.pdbx_description
1 polymer ?
#
loop_
_entity_poly.entity_id
_entity_poly.type
_entity_poly.pdbx_seq_one_letter_code
_entity_poly.pdbx_strand_id
1 'polypeptide(L)'
;NMVTCGGQATIPMVAAVSRVQPVEYGEIVATVSSRSVGPGTRQNIDEFTRTTSGAVEKIGGAKKGKAIIIINPAEPPLIMRDTIHCLTEGEPDQEAITESVHAMVKEVQRYVPGYTLKNGPVFDGRKVSVFMEVEGLGDYLPKYAGNLDIMTAAGARTAEMFAEKMLAGELTLQAIPSKSSASQNTSPQKASSSETATENA
;
A
#
# COMPACT_ATOMS: atom_id res chain seq x y z
N ASN A 1 3.47 6.63 7.89
CA ASN A 1 3.82 5.80 6.71
C ASN A 1 2.50 5.47 6.02
N MET A 2 2.42 5.59 4.68
CA MET A 2 1.17 5.42 3.91
C MET A 2 1.04 4.04 3.23
N VAL A 3 1.84 3.05 3.63
CA VAL A 3 1.93 1.73 3.01
C VAL A 3 2.33 1.86 1.53
N THR A 4 1.47 1.46 0.61
CA THR A 4 1.67 1.42 -0.84
C THR A 4 0.35 1.71 -1.54
N CYS A 5 0.39 2.02 -2.84
CA CYS A 5 -0.84 2.25 -3.62
C CYS A 5 -1.77 1.03 -3.63
N GLY A 6 -1.22 -0.17 -3.83
CA GLY A 6 -1.97 -1.41 -3.71
C GLY A 6 -2.52 -1.60 -2.31
N GLY A 7 -1.75 -1.25 -1.26
CA GLY A 7 -2.22 -1.29 0.12
C GLY A 7 -3.43 -0.38 0.34
N GLN A 8 -3.35 0.90 -0.05
CA GLN A 8 -4.47 1.83 0.09
C GLN A 8 -5.71 1.39 -0.70
N ALA A 9 -5.53 0.77 -1.86
CA ALA A 9 -6.63 0.27 -2.69
C ALA A 9 -7.28 -1.02 -2.17
N THR A 10 -6.58 -1.83 -1.36
CA THR A 10 -7.02 -3.22 -1.08
C THR A 10 -7.18 -3.55 0.39
N ILE A 11 -6.37 -2.96 1.27
CA ILE A 11 -6.47 -3.17 2.72
C ILE A 11 -7.85 -2.80 3.27
N PRO A 12 -8.53 -1.72 2.81
CA PRO A 12 -9.90 -1.46 3.23
C PRO A 12 -10.85 -2.63 2.95
N MET A 13 -10.69 -3.32 1.82
CA MET A 13 -11.53 -4.48 1.49
C MET A 13 -11.21 -5.70 2.36
N VAL A 14 -9.94 -5.96 2.67
CA VAL A 14 -9.57 -7.00 3.63
C VAL A 14 -10.16 -6.69 5.01
N ALA A 15 -10.06 -5.43 5.45
CA ALA A 15 -10.64 -4.96 6.71
C ALA A 15 -12.17 -5.06 6.73
N ALA A 16 -12.84 -4.82 5.60
CA ALA A 16 -14.28 -4.97 5.47
C ALA A 16 -14.73 -6.43 5.67
N VAL A 17 -13.95 -7.41 5.19
CA VAL A 17 -14.24 -8.83 5.46
C VAL A 17 -13.89 -9.19 6.91
N SER A 18 -12.70 -8.80 7.38
CA SER A 18 -12.18 -9.22 8.69
C SER A 18 -12.96 -8.65 9.88
N ARG A 19 -13.60 -7.49 9.73
CA ARG A 19 -14.48 -6.92 10.76
C ARG A 19 -15.81 -7.66 10.92
N VAL A 20 -16.19 -8.47 9.93
CA VAL A 20 -17.38 -9.32 9.99
C VAL A 20 -17.01 -10.68 10.57
N GLN A 21 -15.94 -11.30 10.07
CA GLN A 21 -15.46 -12.59 10.58
C GLN A 21 -13.96 -12.82 10.35
N PRO A 22 -13.32 -13.75 11.09
CA PRO A 22 -11.89 -14.01 10.96
C PRO A 22 -11.45 -14.45 9.55
N VAL A 23 -10.35 -13.84 9.09
CA VAL A 23 -9.70 -14.13 7.79
C VAL A 23 -8.39 -14.87 8.03
N GLU A 24 -8.32 -16.11 7.57
CA GLU A 24 -7.14 -16.97 7.66
C GLU A 24 -6.02 -16.47 6.73
N TYR A 25 -6.38 -16.06 5.53
CA TYR A 25 -5.45 -15.63 4.51
C TYR A 25 -6.04 -14.51 3.64
N GLY A 26 -5.28 -13.43 3.47
CA GLY A 26 -5.60 -12.32 2.57
C GLY A 26 -4.55 -12.18 1.48
N GLU A 27 -4.99 -12.12 0.23
CA GLU A 27 -4.14 -11.89 -0.93
C GLU A 27 -4.67 -10.74 -1.77
N ILE A 28 -3.75 -9.89 -2.23
CA ILE A 28 -4.08 -8.78 -3.13
C ILE A 28 -3.25 -8.89 -4.40
N VAL A 29 -3.85 -8.51 -5.52
CA VAL A 29 -3.20 -8.43 -6.84
C VAL A 29 -3.47 -7.04 -7.42
N ALA A 30 -2.46 -6.18 -7.37
CA ALA A 30 -2.52 -4.83 -7.93
C ALA A 30 -2.01 -4.85 -9.38
N THR A 31 -2.86 -4.48 -10.33
CA THR A 31 -2.50 -4.38 -11.75
C THR A 31 -2.52 -2.92 -12.16
N VAL A 32 -1.36 -2.41 -12.60
CA VAL A 32 -1.15 -0.99 -12.91
C VAL A 32 -0.54 -0.81 -14.30
N SER A 33 -0.80 0.36 -14.91
CA SER A 33 -0.16 0.73 -16.17
C SER A 33 1.34 0.94 -16.00
N SER A 34 2.14 0.42 -16.92
CA SER A 34 3.59 0.67 -17.00
C SER A 34 3.94 2.15 -16.99
N ARG A 35 3.10 3.01 -17.61
CA ARG A 35 3.29 4.46 -17.68
C ARG A 35 3.09 5.16 -16.32
N SER A 36 2.32 4.56 -15.43
CA SER A 36 2.09 5.06 -14.07
C SER A 36 3.17 4.64 -13.07
N VAL A 37 4.11 3.78 -13.47
CA VAL A 37 5.13 3.21 -12.58
C VAL A 37 6.50 3.80 -12.89
N GLY A 38 6.89 4.80 -12.10
CA GLY A 38 8.20 5.46 -12.20
C GLY A 38 9.37 4.60 -11.70
N PRO A 39 10.62 5.07 -11.88
CA PRO A 39 11.83 4.33 -11.52
C PRO A 39 11.89 3.92 -10.04
N GLY A 40 11.44 4.79 -9.13
CA GLY A 40 11.43 4.51 -7.70
C GLY A 40 10.62 3.26 -7.35
N THR A 41 9.41 3.11 -7.89
CA THR A 41 8.59 1.91 -7.66
C THR A 41 9.25 0.66 -8.26
N ARG A 42 9.86 0.78 -9.44
CA ARG A 42 10.53 -0.35 -10.11
C ARG A 42 11.73 -0.88 -9.33
N GLN A 43 12.51 0.01 -8.73
CA GLN A 43 13.66 -0.34 -7.90
C GLN A 43 13.26 -0.91 -6.53
N ASN A 44 12.01 -0.71 -6.09
CA ASN A 44 11.52 -1.10 -4.77
C ASN A 44 10.34 -2.10 -4.85
N ILE A 45 10.27 -2.91 -5.92
CA ILE A 45 9.13 -3.81 -6.14
C ILE A 45 9.01 -4.90 -5.06
N ASP A 46 10.14 -5.40 -4.57
CA ASP A 46 10.18 -6.34 -3.45
C ASP A 46 9.60 -5.70 -2.19
N GLU A 47 9.94 -4.45 -1.94
CA GLU A 47 9.47 -3.71 -0.77
C GLU A 47 7.97 -3.44 -0.86
N PHE A 48 7.44 -3.17 -2.06
CA PHE A 48 6.00 -3.12 -2.29
C PHE A 48 5.34 -4.42 -1.80
N THR A 49 5.84 -5.59 -2.21
CA THR A 49 5.21 -6.87 -1.85
C THR A 49 5.27 -7.13 -0.35
N ARG A 50 6.42 -6.92 0.30
CA ARG A 50 6.60 -7.17 1.74
C ARG A 50 5.80 -6.19 2.60
N THR A 51 5.89 -4.89 2.30
CA THR A 51 5.18 -3.85 3.06
C THR A 51 3.67 -4.03 2.92
N THR A 52 3.17 -4.29 1.70
CA THR A 52 1.73 -4.49 1.47
C THR A 52 1.24 -5.76 2.15
N SER A 53 1.97 -6.87 2.03
CA SER A 53 1.64 -8.14 2.72
C SER A 53 1.55 -7.96 4.24
N GLY A 54 2.53 -7.28 4.86
CA GLY A 54 2.49 -7.03 6.30
C GLY A 54 1.36 -6.09 6.73
N ALA A 55 0.90 -5.21 5.83
CA ALA A 55 -0.23 -4.33 6.10
C ALA A 55 -1.59 -5.01 5.89
N VAL A 56 -1.70 -5.96 4.94
CA VAL A 56 -2.83 -6.88 4.83
C VAL A 56 -3.04 -7.64 6.15
N GLU A 57 -1.96 -8.01 6.83
CA GLU A 57 -2.03 -8.63 8.16
C GLU A 57 -2.39 -7.62 9.26
N LYS A 58 -1.54 -6.61 9.46
CA LYS A 58 -1.61 -5.72 10.63
C LYS A 58 -2.79 -4.74 10.60
N ILE A 59 -3.20 -4.32 9.40
CA ILE A 59 -4.24 -3.31 9.20
C ILE A 59 -5.49 -3.97 8.62
N GLY A 60 -5.32 -4.87 7.65
CA GLY A 60 -6.42 -5.61 7.06
C GLY A 60 -7.02 -6.66 7.98
N GLY A 61 -6.27 -7.19 8.95
CA GLY A 61 -6.77 -8.17 9.92
C GLY A 61 -6.73 -9.62 9.45
N ALA A 62 -6.08 -9.92 8.33
CA ALA A 62 -5.83 -11.31 7.93
C ALA A 62 -4.71 -11.93 8.79
N LYS A 63 -4.82 -13.23 9.14
CA LYS A 63 -3.74 -13.93 9.87
C LYS A 63 -2.46 -14.04 9.04
N LYS A 64 -2.58 -14.14 7.72
CA LYS A 64 -1.45 -14.16 6.79
C LYS A 64 -1.77 -13.35 5.54
N GLY A 65 -0.81 -12.55 5.11
CA GLY A 65 -0.93 -11.68 3.94
C GLY A 65 -0.13 -12.19 2.75
N LYS A 66 -0.54 -11.77 1.55
CA LYS A 66 0.28 -11.77 0.34
C LYS A 66 -0.09 -10.57 -0.53
N ALA A 67 0.90 -10.03 -1.22
CA ALA A 67 0.69 -9.00 -2.22
C ALA A 67 1.45 -9.32 -3.50
N ILE A 68 0.77 -9.15 -4.63
CA ILE A 68 1.30 -9.26 -5.98
C ILE A 68 1.10 -7.92 -6.69
N ILE A 69 2.08 -7.51 -7.48
CA ILE A 69 1.96 -6.38 -8.39
C ILE A 69 2.25 -6.82 -9.82
N ILE A 70 1.39 -6.42 -10.74
CA ILE A 70 1.50 -6.67 -12.17
C ILE A 70 1.62 -5.32 -12.87
N ILE A 71 2.68 -5.16 -13.65
CA ILE A 71 2.94 -3.95 -14.44
C ILE A 71 2.63 -4.28 -15.90
N ASN A 72 1.57 -3.70 -16.44
CA ASN A 72 1.06 -4.03 -17.77
C ASN A 72 1.31 -2.87 -18.77
N PRO A 73 1.95 -3.11 -19.93
CA PRO A 73 2.30 -2.06 -20.91
C PRO A 73 1.24 -1.83 -22.01
N ALA A 74 0.00 -2.29 -21.83
CA ALA A 74 -1.06 -2.15 -22.83
C ALA A 74 -1.35 -0.69 -23.23
N GLU A 75 -1.77 -0.50 -24.48
CA GLU A 75 -2.26 0.76 -25.05
C GLU A 75 -3.69 0.57 -25.59
N PRO A 76 -4.67 1.41 -25.20
CA PRO A 76 -4.54 2.52 -24.27
C PRO A 76 -4.18 2.05 -22.84
N PRO A 77 -3.50 2.91 -22.04
CA PRO A 77 -3.10 2.54 -20.68
C PRO A 77 -4.29 2.09 -19.84
N LEU A 78 -4.16 0.95 -19.18
CA LEU A 78 -5.19 0.44 -18.29
C LEU A 78 -5.40 1.35 -17.07
N ILE A 79 -6.66 1.49 -16.67
CA ILE A 79 -7.01 1.96 -15.32
C ILE A 79 -6.52 0.93 -14.30
N MET A 80 -6.05 1.39 -13.15
CA MET A 80 -5.63 0.51 -12.05
C MET A 80 -6.76 -0.45 -11.68
N ARG A 81 -6.41 -1.73 -11.54
CA ARG A 81 -7.32 -2.77 -11.05
C ARG A 81 -6.70 -3.51 -9.89
N ASP A 82 -7.52 -3.79 -8.89
CA ASP A 82 -7.10 -4.55 -7.74
C ASP A 82 -8.06 -5.71 -7.52
N THR A 83 -7.50 -6.91 -7.37
CA THR A 83 -8.26 -8.09 -6.96
C THR A 83 -7.86 -8.45 -5.55
N ILE A 84 -8.85 -8.70 -4.69
CA ILE A 84 -8.66 -9.06 -3.29
C ILE A 84 -9.30 -10.42 -3.08
N HIS A 85 -8.54 -11.35 -2.51
CA HIS A 85 -9.02 -12.65 -2.08
C HIS A 85 -8.87 -12.77 -0.57
N CYS A 86 -9.96 -13.07 0.12
CA CYS A 86 -9.96 -13.38 1.55
C CYS A 86 -10.46 -14.81 1.74
N LEU A 87 -9.68 -15.63 2.42
CA LEU A 87 -10.09 -16.95 2.88
C LEU A 87 -10.56 -16.83 4.33
N THR A 88 -11.86 -16.97 4.56
CA THR A 88 -12.45 -16.93 5.91
C THR A 88 -12.17 -18.24 6.66
N GLU A 89 -12.11 -18.23 7.99
CA GLU A 89 -11.87 -19.46 8.77
C GLU A 89 -13.06 -20.45 8.71
N GLY A 90 -14.28 -19.91 8.65
CA GLY A 90 -15.53 -20.68 8.49
C GLY A 90 -16.29 -20.30 7.23
N GLU A 91 -17.51 -20.81 7.10
CA GLU A 91 -18.44 -20.40 6.05
C GLU A 91 -18.66 -18.86 6.11
N PRO A 92 -18.62 -18.15 4.98
CA PRO A 92 -18.77 -16.70 4.96
C PRO A 92 -20.22 -16.28 5.19
N ASP A 93 -20.44 -15.35 6.12
CA ASP A 93 -21.69 -14.60 6.23
C ASP A 93 -21.79 -13.65 5.03
N GLN A 94 -22.37 -14.16 3.94
CA GLN A 94 -22.33 -13.49 2.64
C GLN A 94 -23.06 -12.14 2.68
N GLU A 95 -24.16 -12.04 3.41
CA GLU A 95 -24.96 -10.82 3.52
C GLU A 95 -24.21 -9.75 4.30
N ALA A 96 -23.71 -10.08 5.49
CA ALA A 96 -22.98 -9.13 6.32
C ALA A 96 -21.65 -8.69 5.67
N ILE A 97 -20.94 -9.61 5.00
CA ILE A 97 -19.72 -9.27 4.25
C ILE A 97 -20.05 -8.34 3.08
N THR A 98 -21.13 -8.60 2.35
CA THR A 98 -21.54 -7.77 1.21
C THR A 98 -21.88 -6.35 1.67
N GLU A 99 -22.70 -6.21 2.70
CA GLU A 99 -23.03 -4.90 3.28
C GLU A 99 -21.75 -4.17 3.74
N SER A 100 -20.87 -4.90 4.43
CA SER A 100 -19.62 -4.35 4.93
C SER A 100 -18.70 -3.83 3.82
N VAL A 101 -18.55 -4.58 2.73
CA VAL A 101 -17.75 -4.19 1.56
C VAL A 101 -18.34 -2.95 0.90
N HIS A 102 -19.65 -2.91 0.66
CA HIS A 102 -20.31 -1.74 0.07
C HIS A 102 -20.18 -0.48 0.95
N ALA A 103 -20.31 -0.63 2.27
CA ALA A 103 -20.09 0.48 3.20
C ALA A 103 -18.64 0.98 3.13
N MET A 104 -17.65 0.07 3.08
CA MET A 104 -16.25 0.46 2.99
C MET A 104 -15.91 1.15 1.67
N VAL A 105 -16.47 0.69 0.55
CA VAL A 105 -16.31 1.37 -0.75
C VAL A 105 -16.78 2.83 -0.66
N LYS A 106 -17.94 3.07 -0.05
CA LYS A 106 -18.47 4.43 0.16
C LYS A 106 -17.54 5.29 1.01
N GLU A 107 -16.93 4.74 2.06
CA GLU A 107 -15.97 5.48 2.87
C GLU A 107 -14.71 5.86 2.09
N VAL A 108 -14.16 4.94 1.28
CA VAL A 108 -13.00 5.23 0.43
C VAL A 108 -13.34 6.29 -0.64
N GLN A 109 -14.55 6.22 -1.20
CA GLN A 109 -15.04 7.18 -2.20
C GLN A 109 -15.12 8.62 -1.71
N ARG A 110 -15.13 8.86 -0.39
CA ARG A 110 -15.10 10.22 0.19
C ARG A 110 -13.82 10.96 -0.14
N TYR A 111 -12.71 10.24 -0.38
CA TYR A 111 -11.43 10.84 -0.76
C TYR A 111 -10.91 10.34 -2.11
N VAL A 112 -11.43 9.22 -2.66
CA VAL A 112 -11.15 8.77 -4.04
C VAL A 112 -12.46 8.44 -4.78
N PRO A 113 -13.12 9.43 -5.40
CA PRO A 113 -14.42 9.24 -6.07
C PRO A 113 -14.42 8.14 -7.15
N GLY A 114 -13.30 7.92 -7.84
CA GLY A 114 -13.15 6.88 -8.86
C GLY A 114 -12.90 5.46 -8.34
N TYR A 115 -12.89 5.26 -7.02
CA TYR A 115 -12.76 3.93 -6.39
C TYR A 115 -14.05 3.13 -6.51
N THR A 116 -14.07 2.14 -7.40
CA THR A 116 -15.31 1.48 -7.85
C THR A 116 -15.21 -0.04 -7.75
N LEU A 117 -16.27 -0.65 -7.21
CA LEU A 117 -16.45 -2.09 -7.21
C LEU A 117 -16.90 -2.55 -8.60
N LYS A 118 -16.02 -3.22 -9.34
CA LYS A 118 -16.33 -3.74 -10.69
C LYS A 118 -17.07 -5.05 -10.64
N ASN A 119 -16.77 -5.89 -9.65
CA ASN A 119 -17.45 -7.14 -9.43
C ASN A 119 -17.28 -7.61 -7.98
N GLY A 120 -18.23 -8.42 -7.52
CA GLY A 120 -18.24 -9.03 -6.21
C GLY A 120 -18.93 -8.21 -5.11
N PRO A 121 -18.83 -8.65 -3.84
CA PRO A 121 -18.10 -9.84 -3.41
C PRO A 121 -18.61 -11.14 -4.07
N VAL A 122 -17.69 -11.96 -4.57
CA VAL A 122 -17.99 -13.29 -5.13
C VAL A 122 -17.56 -14.35 -4.11
N PHE A 123 -18.47 -15.26 -3.80
CA PHE A 123 -18.26 -16.32 -2.80
C PHE A 123 -18.05 -17.67 -3.49
N ASP A 124 -16.98 -18.37 -3.09
CA ASP A 124 -16.60 -19.70 -3.57
C ASP A 124 -16.09 -20.52 -2.38
N GLY A 125 -16.99 -21.27 -1.75
CA GLY A 125 -16.74 -21.88 -0.44
C GLY A 125 -16.38 -20.82 0.60
N ARG A 126 -15.20 -20.94 1.22
CA ARG A 126 -14.66 -19.97 2.20
C ARG A 126 -13.96 -18.76 1.56
N LYS A 127 -13.83 -18.73 0.24
CA LYS A 127 -13.11 -17.66 -0.45
C LYS A 127 -14.09 -16.55 -0.84
N VAL A 128 -13.78 -15.34 -0.41
CA VAL A 128 -14.43 -14.09 -0.80
C VAL A 128 -13.51 -13.35 -1.78
N SER A 129 -14.02 -13.01 -2.97
CA SER A 129 -13.25 -12.29 -3.99
C SER A 129 -13.89 -10.94 -4.32
N VAL A 130 -13.11 -9.86 -4.28
CA VAL A 130 -13.54 -8.49 -4.56
C VAL A 130 -12.69 -7.92 -5.69
N PHE A 131 -13.33 -7.26 -6.66
CA PHE A 131 -12.67 -6.74 -7.85
C PHE A 131 -12.90 -5.23 -7.94
N MET A 132 -11.83 -4.47 -7.76
CA MET A 132 -11.85 -3.01 -7.74
C MET A 132 -11.22 -2.43 -8.99
N GLU A 133 -11.68 -1.25 -9.36
CA GLU A 133 -11.04 -0.35 -10.32
C GLU A 133 -10.87 1.00 -9.64
N VAL A 134 -9.72 1.62 -9.87
CA VAL A 134 -9.39 2.92 -9.29
C VAL A 134 -9.10 3.89 -10.42
N GLU A 135 -10.10 4.69 -10.78
CA GLU A 135 -9.92 5.81 -11.70
C GLU A 135 -9.38 7.02 -10.92
N GLY A 136 -8.29 7.61 -11.42
CA GLY A 136 -7.78 8.87 -10.90
C GLY A 136 -8.69 10.05 -11.21
N LEU A 137 -8.61 11.12 -10.42
CA LEU A 137 -9.39 12.34 -10.61
C LEU A 137 -9.02 13.06 -11.92
N GLY A 138 -7.76 12.96 -12.34
CA GLY A 138 -7.29 13.63 -13.55
C GLY A 138 -6.78 15.05 -13.33
N ASP A 139 -6.53 15.46 -12.08
CA ASP A 139 -6.17 16.85 -11.74
C ASP A 139 -4.81 17.29 -12.30
N TYR A 140 -3.82 16.39 -12.22
CA TYR A 140 -2.48 16.60 -12.77
C TYR A 140 -2.00 15.38 -13.56
N LEU A 141 -2.23 14.18 -13.01
CA LEU A 141 -1.92 12.91 -13.67
C LEU A 141 -3.11 12.43 -14.51
N PRO A 142 -2.89 11.66 -15.58
CA PRO A 142 -4.00 11.08 -16.35
C PRO A 142 -4.88 10.16 -15.50
N LYS A 143 -6.16 10.04 -15.82
CA LYS A 143 -7.14 9.22 -15.08
C LYS A 143 -6.76 7.73 -14.91
N TYR A 144 -5.94 7.18 -15.81
CA TYR A 144 -5.47 5.80 -15.67
C TYR A 144 -4.46 5.62 -14.52
N ALA A 145 -3.89 6.70 -13.99
CA ALA A 145 -2.88 6.70 -12.93
C ALA A 145 -3.48 6.67 -11.52
N GLY A 146 -4.58 5.94 -11.34
CA GLY A 146 -5.30 5.84 -10.05
C GLY A 146 -4.44 5.33 -8.90
N ASN A 147 -3.34 4.61 -9.18
CA ASN A 147 -2.36 4.19 -8.18
C ASN A 147 -1.63 5.36 -7.51
N LEU A 148 -1.42 6.47 -8.21
CA LEU A 148 -0.84 7.68 -7.60
C LEU A 148 -1.92 8.46 -6.85
N ASP A 149 -3.08 8.63 -7.47
CA ASP A 149 -4.17 9.41 -6.90
C ASP A 149 -4.69 8.82 -5.58
N ILE A 150 -4.81 7.49 -5.47
CA ILE A 150 -5.22 6.87 -4.21
C ILE A 150 -4.21 7.09 -3.08
N MET A 151 -2.92 7.16 -3.40
CA MET A 151 -1.87 7.43 -2.42
C MET A 151 -1.88 8.88 -1.96
N THR A 152 -1.98 9.83 -2.89
CA THR A 152 -1.98 11.26 -2.57
C THR A 152 -3.27 11.66 -1.85
N ALA A 153 -4.42 11.14 -2.28
CA ALA A 153 -5.70 11.37 -1.63
C ALA A 153 -5.73 10.79 -0.20
N ALA A 154 -5.23 9.56 0.01
CA ALA A 154 -5.13 8.99 1.36
C ALA A 154 -4.18 9.81 2.25
N GLY A 155 -3.08 10.32 1.69
CA GLY A 155 -2.14 11.19 2.41
C GLY A 155 -2.78 12.51 2.82
N ALA A 156 -3.49 13.17 1.89
CA ALA A 156 -4.23 14.40 2.15
C ALA A 156 -5.31 14.17 3.23
N ARG A 157 -6.13 13.13 3.08
CA ARG A 157 -7.19 12.80 4.04
C ARG A 157 -6.64 12.54 5.45
N THR A 158 -5.50 11.85 5.54
CA THR A 158 -4.83 11.62 6.83
C THR A 158 -4.39 12.94 7.48
N ALA A 159 -3.80 13.85 6.69
CA ALA A 159 -3.36 15.15 7.20
C ALA A 159 -4.55 16.03 7.63
N GLU A 160 -5.64 16.04 6.87
CA GLU A 160 -6.88 16.73 7.21
C GLU A 160 -7.44 16.24 8.56
N MET A 161 -7.53 14.91 8.74
CA MET A 161 -8.01 14.33 10.01
C MET A 161 -7.12 14.70 11.20
N PHE A 162 -5.80 14.84 11.00
CA PHE A 162 -4.91 15.31 12.05
C PHE A 162 -5.15 16.79 12.37
N ALA A 163 -5.28 17.62 11.33
CA ALA A 163 -5.57 19.05 11.49
C ALA A 163 -6.91 19.30 12.20
N GLU A 164 -7.97 18.58 11.82
CA GLU A 164 -9.29 18.63 12.47
C GLU A 164 -9.16 18.33 13.97
N LYS A 165 -8.45 17.25 14.34
CA LYS A 165 -8.23 16.87 15.75
C LYS A 165 -7.36 17.87 16.52
N MET A 166 -6.37 18.47 15.86
CA MET A 166 -5.54 19.52 16.47
C MET A 166 -6.38 20.77 16.75
N LEU A 167 -7.23 21.18 15.80
CA LEU A 167 -8.13 22.33 15.98
C LEU A 167 -9.20 22.08 17.05
N ALA A 168 -9.65 20.83 17.20
CA ALA A 168 -10.54 20.41 18.29
C ALA A 168 -9.83 20.26 19.66
N GLY A 169 -8.50 20.36 19.70
CA GLY A 169 -7.71 20.16 20.93
C GLY A 169 -7.57 18.70 21.37
N GLU A 170 -7.93 17.74 20.51
CA GLU A 170 -7.88 16.30 20.79
C GLU A 170 -6.52 15.67 20.47
N LEU A 171 -5.69 16.35 19.67
CA LEU A 171 -4.39 15.85 19.24
C LEU A 171 -3.33 16.95 19.36
N THR A 172 -2.22 16.63 20.02
CA THR A 172 -0.99 17.45 20.00
C THR A 172 0.14 16.61 19.44
N LEU A 173 0.65 16.96 18.27
CA LEU A 173 1.79 16.27 17.66
C LEU A 173 3.08 16.71 18.34
N GLN A 174 3.90 15.74 18.76
CA GLN A 174 5.24 16.00 19.28
C GLN A 174 6.28 15.69 18.19
N ALA A 175 7.23 16.60 18.02
CA ALA A 175 8.36 16.36 17.13
C ALA A 175 9.23 15.22 17.70
N ILE A 176 9.59 14.26 16.85
CA ILE A 176 10.59 13.26 17.23
C ILE A 176 11.96 13.97 17.23
N PRO A 177 12.72 13.92 18.33
CA PRO A 177 14.06 14.52 18.37
C PRO A 177 14.92 13.98 17.23
N SER A 178 15.59 14.86 16.49
CA SER A 178 16.54 14.42 15.48
C SER A 178 17.68 13.66 16.17
N LYS A 179 18.06 12.48 15.64
CA LYS A 179 19.30 11.83 16.07
C LYS A 179 20.45 12.77 15.70
N SER A 180 21.09 13.40 16.69
CA SER A 180 22.30 14.19 16.44
C SER A 180 23.34 13.30 15.80
N SER A 181 23.93 13.76 14.69
CA SER A 181 25.08 13.12 14.04
C SER A 181 26.31 13.18 14.96
N ALA A 182 26.43 12.22 15.87
CA ALA A 182 27.60 12.08 16.71
C ALA A 182 28.70 11.33 15.94
N SER A 183 29.74 12.09 15.54
CA SER A 183 31.14 11.67 15.45
C SER A 183 31.49 10.51 14.50
N GLN A 184 31.72 10.83 13.22
CA GLN A 184 32.75 10.17 12.43
C GLN A 184 33.86 11.18 12.11
N ASN A 185 34.76 11.42 13.07
CA ASN A 185 36.05 11.98 12.73
C ASN A 185 37.08 11.62 13.82
N THR A 186 37.90 10.59 13.55
CA THR A 186 39.35 10.56 13.81
C THR A 186 39.92 9.22 13.37
N SER A 187 40.63 9.20 12.24
CA SER A 187 41.73 8.26 12.01
C SER A 187 42.89 9.07 11.42
N PRO A 188 44.07 9.13 12.07
CA PRO A 188 45.20 9.90 11.57
C PRO A 188 45.89 9.16 10.41
N GLN A 189 46.18 9.89 9.34
CA GLN A 189 47.06 9.47 8.25
C GLN A 189 48.43 9.03 8.82
N LYS A 190 48.81 7.76 8.60
CA LYS A 190 50.20 7.33 8.74
C LYS A 190 50.93 7.65 7.44
N ALA A 191 51.99 8.44 7.57
CA ALA A 191 52.96 8.74 6.54
C ALA A 191 53.61 7.45 6.00
N SER A 192 53.66 7.34 4.68
CA SER A 192 54.44 6.35 3.94
C SER A 192 55.89 6.81 3.89
N SER A 193 56.79 6.07 4.53
CA SER A 193 58.23 6.17 4.32
C SER A 193 58.71 4.92 3.57
N SER A 194 59.42 5.18 2.49
CA SER A 194 60.15 4.28 1.60
C SER A 194 61.02 3.25 2.32
N GLU A 195 61.07 2.02 1.80
CA GLU A 195 62.28 1.19 1.81
C GLU A 195 62.26 0.18 0.65
N THR A 196 63.39 0.13 -0.05
CA THR A 196 63.74 -0.66 -1.23
C THR A 196 64.36 -2.02 -0.89
N ALA A 197 64.37 -2.91 -1.91
CA ALA A 197 65.18 -4.13 -2.09
C ALA A 197 64.56 -5.42 -1.49
N THR A 198 64.57 -6.61 -2.10
CA THR A 198 65.44 -7.24 -3.11
C THR A 198 64.72 -8.41 -3.82
N GLU A 199 65.24 -8.77 -5.00
CA GLU A 199 65.00 -9.97 -5.81
C GLU A 199 65.01 -11.31 -5.05
N ASN A 200 64.25 -12.30 -5.56
CA ASN A 200 64.79 -13.60 -5.97
C ASN A 200 63.77 -14.47 -6.74
N ALA A 201 64.26 -15.01 -7.86
CA ALA A 201 63.76 -16.09 -8.74
C ALA A 201 62.52 -15.83 -9.62
#